data_AF-A0A077KR48-F1
#
_entry.id   AF-A0A077KR48-F1
#
_cell.length_a   1.000
_cell.length_b   1.000
_cell.length_c   1.000
_cell.angle_alpha   90.00
_cell.angle_beta   90.00
_cell.angle_gamma   90.00
#
_symmetry.space_group_name_H-M   'P 1'
#
loop_
_entity.id
_entity.type
_entity.pdbx_description
1 polymer ?
#
loop_
_entity_poly.entity_id
_entity_poly.type
_entity_poly.pdbx_seq_one_letter_code
_entity_poly.pdbx_strand_id
1 'polypeptide(L)'
;MEYSKEFKAALSAFSSTEKDKLIFRLLRKDKLLSKKLYFELIDPENTDDKRNAMEQNVEEKILLASKYIGNAKYFLTIIRKISAEVTEHIKITTDKFGEASLNLLMVDKILDYNNDLSRQRFDNVYKLYIYIINKIFKSLILIKKLDEDYWMEFDDLLRTIQQKITENHYLQKLCINNGLDLNWFESDNIPDNIEQIMKDIKSQGFLR
;
A
#
# COMPACT_ATOMS: atom_id res chain seq x y z
N MET A 1 -16.78 -21.75 0.57
CA MET A 1 -17.22 -23.10 0.21
C MET A 1 -16.03 -24.01 0.42
N GLU A 2 -16.09 -24.92 1.38
CA GLU A 2 -15.04 -25.93 1.56
C GLU A 2 -15.26 -27.07 0.57
N TYR A 3 -14.19 -27.48 -0.11
CA TYR A 3 -14.25 -28.59 -1.05
C TYR A 3 -14.11 -29.92 -0.30
N SER A 4 -15.04 -30.86 -0.54
CA SER A 4 -15.00 -32.19 0.07
C SER A 4 -13.74 -32.97 -0.36
N LYS A 5 -13.33 -33.95 0.44
CA LYS A 5 -12.15 -34.78 0.14
C LYS A 5 -12.35 -35.56 -1.16
N GLU A 6 -13.57 -36.03 -1.40
CA GLU A 6 -13.98 -36.77 -2.59
C GLU A 6 -13.87 -35.89 -3.84
N PHE A 7 -14.27 -34.61 -3.75
CA PHE A 7 -14.16 -33.67 -4.87
C PHE A 7 -12.69 -33.39 -5.24
N LYS A 8 -11.82 -33.19 -4.24
CA LYS A 8 -10.37 -33.01 -4.48
C LYS A 8 -9.75 -34.26 -5.11
N ALA A 9 -10.10 -35.46 -4.62
CA ALA A 9 -9.64 -36.72 -5.18
C ALA A 9 -10.07 -36.90 -6.65
N ALA A 10 -11.32 -36.56 -6.97
CA ALA A 10 -11.82 -36.61 -8.35
C ALA A 10 -11.06 -35.65 -9.29
N LEU A 11 -10.76 -34.43 -8.84
CA LEU A 11 -9.93 -33.49 -9.60
C LEU A 11 -8.50 -34.00 -9.80
N SER A 12 -7.92 -34.61 -8.76
CA SER A 12 -6.58 -35.20 -8.84
C SER A 12 -6.50 -36.39 -9.80
N ALA A 13 -7.61 -37.10 -10.02
CA ALA A 13 -7.70 -38.23 -10.94
C ALA A 13 -7.75 -37.83 -12.43
N PHE A 14 -7.93 -36.54 -12.76
CA PHE A 14 -7.88 -36.08 -14.16
C PHE A 14 -6.52 -36.37 -14.80
N SER A 15 -6.55 -36.71 -16.09
CA SER A 15 -5.34 -36.80 -16.91
C SER A 15 -4.64 -35.44 -17.00
N SER A 16 -3.34 -35.44 -17.34
CA SER A 16 -2.57 -34.19 -17.50
C SER A 16 -3.24 -33.24 -18.52
N THR A 17 -3.69 -33.77 -19.66
CA THR A 17 -4.37 -32.99 -20.71
C THR A 17 -5.68 -32.36 -20.23
N GLU A 18 -6.46 -33.06 -19.42
CA GLU A 18 -7.71 -32.53 -18.86
C GLU A 18 -7.45 -31.45 -17.82
N LYS A 19 -6.41 -31.63 -17.00
CA LYS A 19 -5.95 -30.61 -16.05
C LYS A 19 -5.50 -29.35 -16.78
N ASP A 20 -4.70 -29.46 -17.84
CA ASP A 20 -4.24 -28.29 -18.61
C ASP A 20 -5.41 -27.51 -19.23
N LYS A 21 -6.36 -28.22 -19.88
CA LYS A 21 -7.57 -27.60 -20.43
C LYS A 21 -8.40 -26.90 -19.34
N LEU A 22 -8.51 -27.51 -18.17
CA LEU A 22 -9.22 -26.92 -17.03
C LEU A 22 -8.48 -25.66 -16.53
N ILE A 23 -7.15 -25.74 -16.34
CA ILE A 23 -6.31 -24.63 -15.88
C ILE A 23 -6.44 -23.45 -16.84
N PHE A 24 -6.25 -23.65 -18.16
CA PHE A 24 -6.37 -22.55 -19.13
C PHE A 24 -7.75 -21.90 -19.12
N ARG A 25 -8.82 -22.67 -18.89
CA ARG A 25 -10.17 -22.12 -18.75
C ARG A 25 -10.34 -21.32 -17.45
N LEU A 26 -9.71 -21.75 -16.35
CA LEU A 26 -9.74 -21.03 -15.07
C LEU A 26 -8.91 -19.74 -15.14
N LEU A 27 -7.72 -19.77 -15.74
CA LEU A 27 -6.86 -18.58 -15.91
C LEU A 27 -7.51 -17.50 -16.78
N ARG A 28 -8.34 -17.87 -17.75
CA ARG A 28 -9.14 -16.89 -18.51
C ARG A 28 -10.19 -16.17 -17.66
N LYS A 29 -10.68 -16.80 -16.59
CA LYS A 29 -11.66 -16.21 -15.67
C LYS A 29 -11.00 -15.39 -14.58
N ASP A 30 -9.85 -15.84 -14.09
CA ASP A 30 -9.09 -15.16 -13.05
C ASP A 30 -7.85 -14.46 -13.64
N LYS A 31 -8.04 -13.18 -13.98
CA LYS A 31 -6.98 -12.34 -14.54
C LYS A 31 -5.81 -12.15 -13.56
N LEU A 32 -6.08 -12.08 -12.27
CA LEU A 32 -5.04 -11.84 -11.27
C LEU A 32 -4.14 -13.07 -11.14
N LEU A 33 -4.75 -14.26 -11.04
CA LEU A 33 -4.01 -15.52 -11.01
C LEU A 33 -3.20 -15.72 -12.30
N SER A 34 -3.77 -15.36 -13.44
CA SER A 34 -3.06 -15.42 -14.73
C SER A 34 -1.81 -14.52 -14.75
N LYS A 35 -1.93 -13.27 -14.30
CA LYS A 35 -0.78 -12.34 -14.20
C LYS A 35 0.27 -12.83 -13.21
N LYS A 36 -0.16 -13.35 -12.05
CA LYS A 36 0.74 -13.93 -11.05
C LYS A 36 1.53 -15.11 -11.59
N LEU A 37 0.87 -16.09 -12.22
CA LEU A 37 1.57 -17.23 -12.83
C LEU A 37 2.47 -16.81 -13.99
N TYR A 38 2.08 -15.79 -14.76
CA TYR A 38 2.95 -15.24 -15.79
C TYR A 38 4.25 -14.67 -15.17
N PHE A 39 4.12 -13.90 -14.09
CA PHE A 39 5.26 -13.39 -13.33
C PHE A 39 6.15 -14.52 -12.79
N GLU A 40 5.56 -15.52 -12.14
CA GLU A 40 6.31 -16.62 -11.52
C GLU A 40 6.99 -17.58 -12.52
N LEU A 41 6.42 -17.76 -13.72
CA LEU A 41 6.84 -18.82 -14.65
C LEU A 41 7.55 -18.32 -15.91
N ILE A 42 7.34 -17.07 -16.31
CA ILE A 42 7.74 -16.57 -17.65
C ILE A 42 8.52 -15.26 -17.57
N ASP A 43 8.13 -14.36 -16.68
CA ASP A 43 8.66 -13.00 -16.65
C ASP A 43 10.18 -13.00 -16.38
N PRO A 44 10.99 -12.36 -17.24
CA PRO A 44 12.45 -12.33 -17.06
C PRO A 44 12.88 -11.39 -15.92
N GLU A 45 12.02 -10.47 -15.52
CA GLU A 45 12.27 -9.51 -14.44
C GLU A 45 11.94 -10.13 -13.08
N ASN A 46 12.78 -9.86 -12.09
CA ASN A 46 12.54 -10.32 -10.72
C ASN A 46 11.63 -9.34 -9.95
N THR A 47 11.35 -9.67 -8.68
CA THR A 47 10.51 -8.86 -7.81
C THR A 47 11.03 -7.42 -7.64
N ASP A 48 12.35 -7.26 -7.48
CA ASP A 48 12.97 -5.95 -7.29
C ASP A 48 12.90 -5.11 -8.57
N ASP A 49 13.12 -5.71 -9.74
CA ASP A 49 12.96 -5.04 -11.04
C ASP A 49 11.53 -4.50 -11.21
N LYS A 50 10.53 -5.34 -10.91
CA LYS A 50 9.12 -4.94 -10.94
C LYS A 50 8.81 -3.86 -9.91
N ARG A 51 9.42 -3.91 -8.72
CA ARG A 51 9.26 -2.88 -7.70
C ARG A 51 9.81 -1.55 -8.19
N ASN A 52 11.03 -1.52 -8.71
CA ASN A 52 11.66 -0.30 -9.26
C ASN A 52 10.82 0.32 -10.38
N ALA A 53 10.27 -0.50 -11.28
CA ALA A 53 9.35 -0.02 -12.32
C ALA A 53 8.04 0.54 -11.72
N MET A 54 7.53 -0.09 -10.65
CA MET A 54 6.33 0.39 -9.97
C MET A 54 6.59 1.70 -9.21
N GLU A 55 7.76 1.89 -8.61
CA GLU A 55 8.18 3.14 -7.98
C GLU A 55 8.13 4.30 -8.99
N GLN A 56 8.77 4.13 -10.15
CA GLN A 56 8.74 5.13 -11.23
C GLN A 56 7.30 5.45 -11.68
N ASN A 57 6.47 4.41 -11.85
CA ASN A 57 5.07 4.59 -12.22
C ASN A 57 4.25 5.33 -11.14
N VAL A 58 4.50 5.06 -9.86
CA VAL A 58 3.85 5.78 -8.74
C VAL A 58 4.27 7.25 -8.76
N GLU A 59 5.56 7.54 -8.89
CA GLU A 59 6.09 8.90 -8.95
C GLU A 59 5.50 9.70 -10.11
N GLU A 60 5.54 9.15 -11.33
CA GLU A 60 5.00 9.79 -12.52
C GLU A 60 3.50 10.07 -12.38
N LYS A 61 2.73 9.09 -11.89
CA LYS A 61 1.28 9.25 -11.73
C LYS A 61 0.92 10.26 -10.67
N ILE A 62 1.69 10.37 -9.58
CA ILE A 62 1.48 11.39 -8.56
C ILE A 62 1.83 12.77 -9.11
N LEU A 63 2.93 12.91 -9.86
CA LEU A 63 3.29 14.14 -10.55
C LEU A 63 2.19 14.59 -11.53
N LEU A 64 1.58 13.67 -12.28
CA LEU A 64 0.45 14.00 -13.14
C LEU A 64 -0.80 14.35 -12.34
N ALA A 65 -1.06 13.66 -11.23
CA ALA A 65 -2.20 13.91 -10.35
C ALA A 65 -2.11 15.27 -9.65
N SER A 66 -0.90 15.73 -9.32
CA SER A 66 -0.68 16.99 -8.58
C SER A 66 -1.20 18.22 -9.33
N LYS A 67 -1.35 18.15 -10.65
CA LYS A 67 -2.07 19.15 -11.47
C LYS A 67 -3.50 19.42 -10.99
N TYR A 68 -4.09 18.48 -10.27
CA TYR A 68 -5.45 18.56 -9.72
C TYR A 68 -5.49 18.78 -8.21
N ILE A 69 -4.36 19.09 -7.57
CA ILE A 69 -4.25 19.13 -6.11
C ILE A 69 -5.16 20.19 -5.45
N GLY A 70 -5.47 21.27 -6.17
CA GLY A 70 -6.44 22.29 -5.73
C GLY A 70 -7.86 21.75 -5.55
N ASN A 71 -8.18 20.57 -6.08
CA ASN A 71 -9.39 19.82 -5.79
C ASN A 71 -9.02 18.52 -5.05
N ALA A 72 -8.81 18.62 -3.74
CA ALA A 72 -8.42 17.50 -2.89
C ALA A 72 -9.33 16.26 -2.99
N LYS A 73 -10.64 16.43 -3.24
CA LYS A 73 -11.58 15.30 -3.43
C LYS A 73 -11.31 14.54 -4.72
N TYR A 74 -11.11 15.26 -5.82
CA TYR A 74 -10.77 14.65 -7.11
C TYR A 74 -9.36 14.05 -7.09
N PHE A 75 -8.39 14.78 -6.53
CA PHE A 75 -7.03 14.29 -6.31
C PHE A 75 -7.02 12.97 -5.53
N LEU A 76 -7.74 12.90 -4.41
CA LEU A 76 -7.87 11.66 -3.61
C LEU A 76 -8.47 10.49 -4.41
N THR A 77 -9.35 10.77 -5.37
CA THR A 77 -9.90 9.72 -6.25
C THR A 77 -8.82 9.15 -7.17
N ILE A 78 -7.92 9.99 -7.68
CA ILE A 78 -6.77 9.55 -8.48
C ILE A 78 -5.80 8.76 -7.60
N ILE A 79 -5.45 9.26 -6.41
CA ILE A 79 -4.55 8.57 -5.47
C ILE A 79 -5.08 7.17 -5.11
N ARG A 80 -6.39 7.00 -4.92
CA ARG A 80 -6.98 5.68 -4.68
C ARG A 80 -6.83 4.72 -5.86
N LYS A 81 -6.85 5.22 -7.10
CA LYS A 81 -6.58 4.40 -8.29
C LYS A 81 -5.12 3.96 -8.32
N ILE A 82 -4.17 4.87 -8.07
CA ILE A 82 -2.75 4.54 -7.97
C ILE A 82 -2.51 3.49 -6.89
N SER A 83 -3.12 3.65 -5.72
CA SER A 83 -3.04 2.66 -4.64
C SER A 83 -3.64 1.29 -5.02
N ALA A 84 -4.66 1.25 -5.88
CA ALA A 84 -5.23 -0.01 -6.33
C ALA A 84 -4.26 -0.75 -7.28
N GLU A 85 -3.54 -0.01 -8.12
CA GLU A 85 -2.47 -0.57 -8.95
C GLU A 85 -1.32 -1.12 -8.11
N VAL A 86 -0.88 -0.40 -7.07
CA VAL A 86 0.10 -0.93 -6.08
C VAL A 86 -0.42 -2.23 -5.48
N THR A 87 -1.69 -2.27 -5.06
CA THR A 87 -2.29 -3.49 -4.49
C THR A 87 -2.32 -4.64 -5.49
N GLU A 88 -2.58 -4.37 -6.77
CA GLU A 88 -2.53 -5.38 -7.83
C GLU A 88 -1.10 -5.89 -8.05
N HIS A 89 -0.12 -4.98 -8.11
CA HIS A 89 1.30 -5.31 -8.22
C HIS A 89 1.73 -6.26 -7.09
N ILE A 90 1.45 -5.92 -5.83
CA ILE A 90 1.81 -6.77 -4.67
C ILE A 90 1.14 -8.14 -4.73
N LYS A 91 -0.11 -8.23 -5.21
CA LYS A 91 -0.79 -9.52 -5.37
C LYS A 91 -0.16 -10.39 -6.46
N ILE A 92 0.45 -9.78 -7.47
CA ILE A 92 1.14 -10.46 -8.57
C ILE A 92 2.55 -10.89 -8.13
N THR A 93 3.32 -9.99 -7.54
CA THR A 93 4.74 -10.21 -7.21
C THR A 93 4.95 -10.87 -5.85
N THR A 94 3.94 -10.82 -4.97
CA THR A 94 4.04 -11.23 -3.56
C THR A 94 5.13 -10.51 -2.76
N ASP A 95 5.51 -9.31 -3.21
CA ASP A 95 6.53 -8.48 -2.58
C ASP A 95 6.06 -7.90 -1.23
N LYS A 96 6.46 -8.53 -0.12
CA LYS A 96 6.10 -8.03 1.22
C LYS A 96 6.80 -6.72 1.56
N PHE A 97 8.05 -6.55 1.11
CA PHE A 97 8.81 -5.32 1.32
C PHE A 97 8.17 -4.17 0.53
N GLY A 98 7.93 -4.41 -0.76
CA GLY A 98 7.25 -3.49 -1.67
C GLY A 98 5.88 -3.04 -1.17
N GLU A 99 5.15 -3.88 -0.43
CA GLU A 99 3.85 -3.50 0.11
C GLU A 99 3.98 -2.34 1.10
N ALA A 100 5.01 -2.35 1.95
CA ALA A 100 5.29 -1.23 2.84
C ALA A 100 5.90 -0.05 2.08
N SER A 101 6.97 -0.30 1.30
CA SER A 101 7.80 0.76 0.70
C SER A 101 7.03 1.57 -0.34
N LEU A 102 6.28 0.94 -1.26
CA LEU A 102 5.50 1.64 -2.28
C LEU A 102 4.37 2.48 -1.68
N ASN A 103 3.76 2.02 -0.58
CA ASN A 103 2.72 2.81 0.10
C ASN A 103 3.31 4.03 0.81
N LEU A 104 4.50 3.90 1.42
CA LEU A 104 5.22 5.03 1.99
C LEU A 104 5.72 5.99 0.91
N LEU A 105 6.26 5.49 -0.20
CA LEU A 105 6.67 6.31 -1.35
C LEU A 105 5.49 7.13 -1.87
N MET A 106 4.32 6.51 -2.05
CA MET A 106 3.12 7.23 -2.45
C MET A 106 2.76 8.35 -1.46
N VAL A 107 2.87 8.11 -0.16
CA VAL A 107 2.64 9.15 0.86
C VAL A 107 3.69 10.27 0.73
N ASP A 108 4.96 9.91 0.64
CA ASP A 108 6.08 10.84 0.52
C ASP A 108 5.90 11.80 -0.67
N LYS A 109 5.56 11.26 -1.85
CA LYS A 109 5.35 12.04 -3.08
C LYS A 109 4.08 12.88 -3.06
N ILE A 110 3.04 12.47 -2.32
CA ILE A 110 1.88 13.36 -2.10
C ILE A 110 2.29 14.57 -1.28
N LEU A 111 3.14 14.36 -0.26
CA LEU A 111 3.56 15.40 0.67
C LEU A 111 4.59 16.38 0.09
N ASP A 112 5.23 16.06 -1.04
CA ASP A 112 6.03 17.04 -1.82
C ASP A 112 5.23 18.32 -2.15
N TYR A 113 3.90 18.22 -2.20
CA TYR A 113 3.01 19.33 -2.52
C TYR A 113 2.35 19.96 -1.28
N ASN A 114 2.99 19.83 -0.11
CA ASN A 114 2.52 20.41 1.15
C ASN A 114 2.22 21.92 1.07
N ASN A 115 2.97 22.67 0.26
CA ASN A 115 2.71 24.10 0.05
C ASN A 115 1.32 24.38 -0.54
N ASP A 116 0.83 23.52 -1.43
CA ASP A 116 -0.51 23.64 -2.02
C ASP A 116 -1.58 23.04 -1.11
N LEU A 117 -1.26 21.97 -0.39
CA LEU A 117 -2.19 21.30 0.54
C LEU A 117 -2.48 22.15 1.78
N SER A 118 -1.46 22.77 2.37
CA SER A 118 -1.59 23.59 3.58
C SER A 118 -2.37 24.88 3.39
N ARG A 119 -2.39 25.42 2.16
CA ARG A 119 -3.16 26.62 1.78
C ARG A 119 -4.66 26.35 1.62
N GLN A 120 -5.06 25.10 1.46
CA GLN A 120 -6.45 24.72 1.28
C GLN A 120 -7.20 24.73 2.62
N ARG A 121 -8.52 24.95 2.52
CA ARG A 121 -9.41 24.85 3.68
C ARG A 121 -9.37 23.43 4.25
N PHE A 122 -9.27 23.31 5.57
CA PHE A 122 -9.03 22.04 6.25
C PHE A 122 -10.07 20.94 5.91
N ASP A 123 -11.35 21.29 5.86
CA ASP A 123 -12.44 20.37 5.50
C ASP A 123 -12.30 19.76 4.08
N ASN A 124 -11.66 20.47 3.15
CA ASN A 124 -11.40 19.97 1.80
C ASN A 124 -10.31 18.90 1.81
N VAL A 125 -9.23 19.11 2.59
CA VAL A 125 -8.07 18.20 2.67
C VAL A 125 -8.23 17.11 3.72
N TYR A 126 -9.18 17.25 4.66
CA TYR A 126 -9.41 16.32 5.78
C TYR A 126 -9.44 14.85 5.34
N LYS A 127 -10.25 14.51 4.33
CA LYS A 127 -10.38 13.13 3.84
C LYS A 127 -9.09 12.59 3.21
N LEU A 128 -8.31 13.46 2.58
CA LEU A 128 -7.00 13.09 2.04
C LEU A 128 -6.02 12.82 3.17
N TYR A 129 -5.98 13.68 4.19
CA TYR A 129 -5.12 13.49 5.35
C TYR A 129 -5.48 12.23 6.15
N ILE A 130 -6.76 11.96 6.40
CA ILE A 130 -7.19 10.70 7.03
C ILE A 130 -6.76 9.48 6.18
N TYR A 131 -6.82 9.60 4.85
CA TYR A 131 -6.34 8.54 3.97
C TYR A 131 -4.82 8.32 4.09
N ILE A 132 -4.03 9.40 4.13
CA ILE A 132 -2.57 9.36 4.33
C ILE A 132 -2.24 8.72 5.69
N ILE A 133 -2.87 9.16 6.77
CA ILE A 133 -2.66 8.61 8.13
C ILE A 133 -2.97 7.11 8.15
N ASN A 134 -4.08 6.68 7.53
CA ASN A 134 -4.41 5.26 7.42
C ASN A 134 -3.37 4.46 6.62
N LYS A 135 -2.73 5.06 5.62
CA LYS A 135 -1.66 4.43 4.84
C LYS A 135 -0.39 4.27 5.65
N ILE A 136 0.00 5.31 6.38
CA ILE A 136 1.16 5.28 7.28
C ILE A 136 0.98 4.17 8.33
N PHE A 137 -0.13 4.14 9.06
CA PHE A 137 -0.39 3.09 10.06
C PHE A 137 -0.28 1.68 9.47
N LYS A 138 -0.84 1.45 8.28
CA LYS A 138 -0.75 0.15 7.61
C LYS A 138 0.69 -0.19 7.24
N SER A 139 1.45 0.77 6.72
CA SER A 139 2.86 0.57 6.41
C SER A 139 3.68 0.27 7.66
N LEU A 140 3.48 0.98 8.77
CA LEU A 140 4.18 0.70 10.03
C LEU A 140 3.86 -0.71 10.57
N ILE A 141 2.60 -1.16 10.47
CA ILE A 141 2.21 -2.54 10.82
C ILE A 141 2.93 -3.56 9.93
N LEU A 142 3.08 -3.27 8.64
CA LEU A 142 3.77 -4.17 7.70
C LEU A 142 5.28 -4.20 7.98
N ILE A 143 5.90 -3.05 8.19
CA ILE A 143 7.33 -2.94 8.55
C ILE A 143 7.64 -3.75 9.79
N LYS A 144 6.82 -3.62 10.85
CA LYS A 144 7.02 -4.38 12.09
C LYS A 144 6.91 -5.90 11.93
N LYS A 145 6.29 -6.37 10.85
CA LYS A 145 6.17 -7.80 10.51
C LYS A 145 7.27 -8.29 9.58
N LEU A 146 8.05 -7.39 9.00
CA LEU A 146 9.24 -7.75 8.22
C LEU A 146 10.38 -8.13 9.15
N ASP A 147 11.37 -8.80 8.58
CA ASP A 147 12.63 -9.06 9.26
C ASP A 147 13.33 -7.74 9.63
N GLU A 148 14.01 -7.71 10.78
CA GLU A 148 14.72 -6.53 11.30
C GLU A 148 15.81 -6.05 10.34
N ASP A 149 16.40 -6.96 9.56
CA ASP A 149 17.41 -6.62 8.54
C ASP A 149 16.89 -5.61 7.50
N TYR A 150 15.58 -5.56 7.25
CA TYR A 150 14.97 -4.61 6.30
C TYR A 150 14.65 -3.25 6.91
N TRP A 151 14.69 -3.09 8.23
CA TRP A 151 14.21 -1.89 8.90
C TRP A 151 14.98 -0.63 8.51
N MET A 152 16.30 -0.75 8.36
CA MET A 152 17.17 0.36 7.94
C MET A 152 16.77 0.94 6.58
N GLU A 153 16.23 0.13 5.67
CA GLU A 153 15.79 0.59 4.35
C GLU A 153 14.55 1.51 4.43
N PHE A 154 13.75 1.42 5.50
CA PHE A 154 12.57 2.25 5.71
C PHE A 154 12.87 3.56 6.42
N ASP A 155 13.87 3.60 7.30
CA ASP A 155 14.11 4.73 8.20
C ASP A 155 14.39 6.05 7.48
N ASP A 156 15.08 6.03 6.34
CA ASP A 156 15.31 7.23 5.53
C ASP A 156 13.99 7.81 5.00
N LEU A 157 13.11 6.94 4.50
CA LEU A 157 11.82 7.31 3.97
C LEU A 157 10.86 7.76 5.08
N LEU A 158 10.86 7.05 6.23
CA LEU A 158 10.07 7.42 7.39
C LEU A 158 10.48 8.80 7.92
N ARG A 159 11.78 9.08 8.08
CA ARG A 159 12.27 10.40 8.51
C ARG A 159 11.87 11.51 7.55
N THR A 160 11.95 11.25 6.25
CA THR A 160 11.49 12.21 5.22
C THR A 160 10.00 12.52 5.36
N ILE A 161 9.17 11.47 5.51
CA ILE A 161 7.72 11.64 5.70
C ILE A 161 7.43 12.37 7.02
N GLN A 162 8.13 12.04 8.10
CA GLN A 162 7.97 12.67 9.42
C GLN A 162 8.26 14.17 9.34
N GLN A 163 9.33 14.57 8.66
CA GLN A 163 9.67 15.97 8.42
C GLN A 163 8.55 16.67 7.64
N LYS A 164 8.11 16.10 6.51
CA LYS A 164 7.03 16.66 5.69
C LYS A 164 5.71 16.76 6.47
N ILE A 165 5.39 15.80 7.34
CA ILE A 165 4.21 15.90 8.22
C ILE A 165 4.35 17.09 9.17
N THR A 166 5.52 17.28 9.76
CA THR A 166 5.80 18.36 10.72
C THR A 166 5.70 19.75 10.08
N GLU A 167 6.06 19.87 8.81
CA GLU A 167 5.90 21.11 8.03
C GLU A 167 4.43 21.44 7.72
N ASN A 168 3.52 20.48 7.84
CA ASN A 168 2.09 20.64 7.58
C ASN A 168 1.27 20.60 8.88
N HIS A 169 1.09 21.79 9.50
CA HIS A 169 0.41 21.96 10.80
C HIS A 169 -0.93 21.24 10.92
N TYR A 170 -1.76 21.27 9.87
CA TYR A 170 -3.06 20.60 9.89
C TYR A 170 -2.92 19.08 9.89
N LEU A 171 -2.01 18.54 9.07
CA LEU A 171 -1.74 17.10 9.02
C LEU A 171 -1.11 16.63 10.32
N GLN A 172 -0.09 17.34 10.84
CA GLN A 172 0.57 17.03 12.10
C GLN A 172 -0.43 16.92 13.26
N LYS A 173 -1.29 17.93 13.42
CA LYS A 173 -2.35 17.91 14.43
C LYS A 173 -3.30 16.74 14.24
N LEU A 174 -3.63 16.42 12.99
CA LEU A 174 -4.54 15.31 12.70
C LEU A 174 -3.90 13.95 13.00
N CYS A 175 -2.59 13.78 12.78
CA CYS A 175 -1.84 12.60 13.21
C CYS A 175 -1.97 12.38 14.72
N ILE A 176 -1.65 13.42 15.52
CA ILE A 176 -1.76 13.38 16.99
C ILE A 176 -3.19 13.05 17.43
N ASN A 177 -4.19 13.73 16.86
CA ASN A 177 -5.59 13.51 17.19
C ASN A 177 -6.11 12.11 16.80
N ASN A 178 -5.45 11.43 15.87
CA ASN A 178 -5.77 10.06 15.47
C ASN A 178 -4.77 9.04 16.04
N GLY A 179 -4.01 9.41 17.08
CA GLY A 179 -3.11 8.51 17.80
C GLY A 179 -1.91 8.02 17.01
N LEU A 180 -1.53 8.69 15.91
CA LEU A 180 -0.29 8.43 15.20
C LEU A 180 0.83 9.21 15.86
N ASP A 181 1.67 8.53 16.64
CA ASP A 181 2.85 9.14 17.26
C ASP A 181 3.96 9.30 16.22
N LEU A 182 4.50 10.52 16.08
CA LEU A 182 5.57 10.80 15.15
C LEU A 182 6.91 10.18 15.59
N ASN A 183 7.06 9.76 16.84
CA ASN A 183 8.23 9.03 17.29
C ASN A 183 8.34 7.63 16.67
N TRP A 184 7.25 7.08 16.12
CA TRP A 184 7.24 5.78 15.44
C TRP A 184 7.83 5.81 14.02
N PHE A 185 8.33 6.96 13.55
CA PHE A 185 8.94 7.11 12.22
C PHE A 185 10.43 6.73 12.21
N GLU A 186 10.77 5.78 13.08
CA GLU A 186 12.00 4.98 13.08
C GLU A 186 11.55 3.56 13.39
N SER A 187 12.03 2.58 12.64
CA SER A 187 11.51 1.22 12.66
C SER A 187 11.62 0.57 14.04
N ASP A 188 12.73 0.83 14.75
CA ASP A 188 12.95 0.40 16.13
C ASP A 188 11.92 0.95 17.12
N ASN A 189 11.36 2.13 16.84
CA ASN A 189 10.38 2.79 17.71
C ASN A 189 8.94 2.36 17.39
N ILE A 190 8.71 1.52 16.37
CA ILE A 190 7.38 1.01 16.03
C ILE A 190 6.92 0.04 17.15
N PRO A 191 5.79 0.31 17.81
CA PRO A 191 5.32 -0.55 18.90
C PRO A 191 5.00 -1.97 18.44
N ASP A 192 5.36 -2.98 19.23
CA ASP A 192 5.05 -4.39 18.94
C ASP A 192 3.53 -4.64 18.81
N ASN A 193 2.73 -3.89 19.55
CA ASN A 193 1.27 -3.98 19.55
C ASN A 193 0.60 -2.96 18.60
N ILE A 194 1.33 -2.37 17.63
CA ILE A 194 0.79 -1.35 16.70
C ILE A 194 -0.50 -1.78 15.98
N GLU A 195 -0.63 -3.07 15.65
CA GLU A 195 -1.85 -3.59 15.05
C GLU A 195 -3.07 -3.46 15.99
N GLN A 196 -2.87 -3.73 17.28
CA GLN A 196 -3.92 -3.57 18.29
C GLN A 196 -4.23 -2.09 18.53
N ILE A 197 -3.20 -1.24 18.62
CA ILE A 197 -3.35 0.21 18.73
C ILE A 197 -4.25 0.76 17.60
N MET A 198 -3.98 0.38 16.35
CA MET A 198 -4.77 0.83 15.21
C MET A 198 -6.24 0.33 15.28
N LYS A 199 -6.47 -0.91 15.76
CA LYS A 199 -7.82 -1.46 15.95
C LYS A 199 -8.60 -0.67 17.01
N ASP A 200 -7.96 -0.37 18.14
CA ASP A 200 -8.58 0.36 19.24
C ASP A 200 -8.94 1.79 18.84
N ILE A 201 -8.04 2.50 18.14
CA ILE A 201 -8.29 3.84 17.58
C ILE A 201 -9.53 3.83 16.66
N LYS A 202 -9.64 2.84 15.77
CA LYS A 202 -10.80 2.71 14.87
C LYS A 202 -12.10 2.39 15.60
N SER A 203 -12.02 1.62 16.69
CA SER A 203 -13.19 1.27 17.50
C SER A 203 -13.81 2.51 18.17
N GLN A 204 -12.98 3.51 18.48
CA GLN A 204 -13.37 4.80 19.05
C GLN A 204 -13.91 5.79 18.00
N GLY A 205 -13.92 5.43 16.71
CA GLY A 205 -14.47 6.25 15.64
C GLY A 205 -13.45 7.13 14.91
N PHE A 206 -12.17 7.08 15.28
CA PHE A 206 -11.08 7.75 14.56
C PHE A 206 -10.72 7.02 13.25
N LEU A 207 -9.89 7.66 12.42
CA LEU A 207 -9.44 7.14 11.12
C LEU A 207 -10.57 6.86 10.10
N ARG A 208 -11.75 7.48 10.28
CA ARG A 208 -12.93 7.39 9.40
C ARG A 208 -13.04 8.53 8.41
#